data_AF-A0A258GUH9-F1
#
_entry.id   AF-A0A258GUH9-F1
#
_cell.length_a   1.000
_cell.length_b   1.000
_cell.length_c   1.000
_cell.angle_alpha   90.00
_cell.angle_beta   90.00
_cell.angle_gamma   90.00
#
_symmetry.space_group_name_H-M   'P 1'
#
loop_
_entity.id
_entity.type
_entity.pdbx_description
1 polymer ?
#
loop_
_entity_poly.entity_id
_entity_poly.type
_entity_poly.pdbx_seq_one_letter_code
_entity_poly.pdbx_strand_id
1 'polypeptide(L)'
;MTNTSNKPNPGDLRSLWQTMPTTPVTITADEMRARATVFQRKVSRRNLVEYIASAFVIVVFGWYATWPVPATPLWPIANIMIIAGVLLIVWNLHRLARANAPPPAASAASLIDFQRAEYVRQRDALKSVWLWYIGPVVPGLILWLVAMGMGAPGHTPVRTLGSLAGTAVVAALVFGGIILLNLLGAARLQRLIEDLDRYSEKQ
;
A
#
# COMPACT_ATOMS: atom_id res chain seq x y z
N MET A 1 61.93 -17.98 -2.38
CA MET A 1 61.38 -18.86 -3.43
C MET A 1 59.94 -19.17 -3.07
N THR A 2 59.09 -19.25 -4.09
CA THR A 2 57.63 -19.06 -4.09
C THR A 2 56.84 -20.09 -3.26
N ASN A 3 55.98 -19.59 -2.37
CA ASN A 3 55.00 -20.40 -1.63
C ASN A 3 53.82 -20.72 -2.57
N THR A 4 53.64 -21.98 -2.91
CA THR A 4 52.69 -22.46 -3.91
C THR A 4 51.25 -22.35 -3.40
N SER A 5 50.43 -21.62 -4.15
CA SER A 5 48.97 -21.58 -4.01
C SER A 5 48.39 -22.96 -4.25
N ASN A 6 48.05 -23.69 -3.19
CA ASN A 6 47.33 -24.95 -3.26
C ASN A 6 45.84 -24.63 -3.51
N LYS A 7 45.36 -24.83 -4.74
CA LYS A 7 43.93 -24.69 -5.06
C LYS A 7 43.20 -25.94 -4.52
N PRO A 8 42.17 -25.79 -3.66
CA PRO A 8 41.46 -26.94 -3.13
C PRO A 8 40.77 -27.73 -4.25
N ASN A 9 40.88 -29.05 -4.19
CA ASN A 9 40.29 -29.99 -5.14
C ASN A 9 38.75 -29.85 -5.11
N PRO A 10 38.03 -29.78 -6.25
CA PRO A 10 36.57 -29.67 -6.26
C PRO A 10 35.85 -30.78 -5.46
N GLY A 11 36.47 -31.96 -5.34
CA GLY A 11 35.96 -33.06 -4.51
C GLY A 11 35.93 -32.74 -3.00
N ASP A 12 36.92 -31.98 -2.51
CA ASP A 12 37.00 -31.55 -1.10
C ASP A 12 35.95 -30.50 -0.77
N LEU A 13 35.64 -29.60 -1.70
CA LEU A 13 34.58 -28.61 -1.48
C LEU A 13 33.21 -29.26 -1.37
N ARG A 14 32.96 -30.32 -2.15
CA ARG A 14 31.70 -31.08 -2.12
C ARG A 14 31.55 -31.88 -0.83
N SER A 15 32.60 -32.55 -0.37
CA SER A 15 32.56 -33.31 0.89
C SER A 15 32.44 -32.39 2.11
N LEU A 16 33.09 -31.22 2.09
CA LEU A 16 32.94 -30.19 3.13
C LEU A 16 31.53 -29.62 3.18
N TRP A 17 30.89 -29.36 2.02
CA TRP A 17 29.51 -28.88 1.99
C TRP A 17 28.51 -29.91 2.50
N GLN A 18 28.74 -31.20 2.24
CA GLN A 18 27.89 -32.30 2.72
C GLN A 18 28.05 -32.59 4.22
N THR A 19 29.20 -32.26 4.79
CA THR A 19 29.48 -32.46 6.22
C THR A 19 29.19 -31.22 7.07
N MET A 20 28.82 -30.09 6.46
CA MET A 20 28.34 -28.94 7.23
C MET A 20 27.06 -29.32 7.97
N PRO A 21 27.01 -29.13 9.31
CA PRO A 21 25.78 -29.29 10.05
C PRO A 21 24.73 -28.37 9.42
N THR A 22 23.67 -28.95 8.85
CA THR A 22 22.50 -28.18 8.48
C THR A 22 21.81 -27.79 9.77
N THR A 23 22.21 -26.68 10.37
CA THR A 23 21.48 -26.11 11.50
C THR A 23 20.07 -25.86 11.01
N PRO A 24 19.04 -26.56 11.52
CA PRO A 24 17.68 -26.21 11.19
C PRO A 24 17.52 -24.75 11.62
N VAL A 25 17.25 -23.87 10.66
CA VAL A 25 16.93 -22.47 10.95
C VAL A 25 15.57 -22.49 11.63
N THR A 26 15.54 -22.79 12.92
CA THR A 26 14.40 -22.54 13.79
C THR A 26 14.34 -21.04 13.95
N ILE A 27 13.55 -20.37 13.10
CA ILE A 27 13.20 -18.97 13.30
C ILE A 27 12.61 -18.90 14.71
N THR A 28 13.34 -18.27 15.62
CA THR A 28 12.91 -18.19 17.02
C THR A 28 11.64 -17.33 17.09
N ALA A 29 10.74 -17.67 18.01
CA ALA A 29 9.49 -16.92 18.19
C ALA A 29 9.75 -15.41 18.41
N ASP A 30 10.88 -15.06 19.00
CA ASP A 30 11.30 -13.67 19.24
C ASP A 30 11.77 -12.96 17.96
N GLU A 31 12.44 -13.65 17.04
CA GLU A 31 12.76 -13.10 15.72
C GLU A 31 11.49 -12.86 14.89
N MET A 32 10.49 -13.74 14.97
CA MET A 32 9.19 -13.51 14.31
C MET A 32 8.47 -12.29 14.89
N ARG A 33 8.45 -12.16 16.23
CA ARG A 33 7.88 -10.98 16.92
C ARG A 33 8.60 -9.69 16.54
N ALA A 34 9.93 -9.71 16.44
CA ALA A 34 10.71 -8.54 16.02
C ALA A 34 10.37 -8.11 14.59
N ARG A 35 10.28 -9.06 13.64
CA ARG A 35 9.88 -8.80 12.24
C ARG A 35 8.45 -8.27 12.15
N ALA A 36 7.52 -8.86 12.90
CA ALA A 36 6.12 -8.41 12.98
C ALA A 36 6.02 -6.96 13.52
N THR A 37 6.81 -6.62 14.54
CA THR A 37 6.82 -5.28 15.14
C THR A 37 7.34 -4.22 14.17
N VAL A 38 8.43 -4.51 13.44
CA VAL A 38 8.98 -3.61 12.42
C VAL A 38 7.95 -3.37 11.31
N PHE A 39 7.29 -4.43 10.87
CA PHE A 39 6.22 -4.35 9.87
C PHE A 39 5.05 -3.51 10.36
N GLN A 40 4.57 -3.76 11.58
CA GLN A 40 3.50 -2.99 12.21
C GLN A 40 3.84 -1.50 12.33
N ARG A 41 5.07 -1.16 12.72
CA ARG A 41 5.55 0.24 12.77
C ARG A 41 5.56 0.90 11.40
N LYS A 42 5.93 0.16 10.35
CA LYS A 42 5.89 0.69 8.98
C LYS A 42 4.46 0.97 8.53
N VAL A 43 3.54 0.05 8.81
CA VAL A 43 2.11 0.20 8.48
C VAL A 43 1.49 1.36 9.27
N SER A 44 1.77 1.48 10.57
CA SER A 44 1.23 2.56 11.39
C SER A 44 1.75 3.94 10.95
N ARG A 45 3.04 4.06 10.60
CA ARG A 45 3.60 5.31 10.07
C ARG A 45 2.97 5.68 8.72
N ARG A 46 2.76 4.71 7.82
CA ARG A 46 2.02 4.95 6.58
C ARG A 46 0.62 5.46 6.89
N ASN A 47 -0.12 4.77 7.76
CA ASN A 47 -1.49 5.14 8.08
C ASN A 47 -1.56 6.54 8.71
N LEU A 48 -0.59 6.94 9.54
CA LEU A 48 -0.49 8.29 10.07
C LEU A 48 -0.33 9.34 8.97
N VAL A 49 0.59 9.10 8.02
CA VAL A 49 0.77 10.00 6.87
C VAL A 49 -0.51 10.10 6.04
N GLU A 50 -1.19 8.98 5.79
CA GLU A 50 -2.48 8.97 5.07
C GLU A 50 -3.57 9.75 5.83
N TYR A 51 -3.63 9.67 7.16
CA TYR A 51 -4.58 10.47 7.94
C TYR A 51 -4.27 11.96 7.88
N ILE A 52 -3.00 12.35 7.98
CA ILE A 52 -2.57 13.74 7.84
C ILE A 52 -2.90 14.26 6.44
N ALA A 53 -2.59 13.48 5.40
CA ALA A 53 -2.92 13.82 4.02
C ALA A 53 -4.44 13.94 3.82
N SER A 54 -5.23 13.02 4.37
CA SER A 54 -6.69 13.05 4.31
C SER A 54 -7.25 14.31 4.97
N ALA A 55 -6.76 14.65 6.16
CA ALA A 55 -7.17 15.87 6.87
C ALA A 55 -6.83 17.13 6.05
N PHE A 56 -5.64 17.17 5.46
CA PHE A 56 -5.22 18.26 4.57
C PHE A 56 -6.16 18.41 3.37
N VAL A 57 -6.47 17.30 2.68
CA VAL A 57 -7.40 17.32 1.53
C VAL A 57 -8.78 17.80 1.94
N ILE A 58 -9.31 17.33 3.08
CA ILE A 58 -10.63 17.77 3.58
C ILE A 58 -10.64 19.29 3.83
N VAL A 59 -9.60 19.84 4.47
CA VAL A 59 -9.50 21.28 4.74
C VAL A 59 -9.41 22.08 3.44
N VAL A 60 -8.54 21.69 2.51
CA VAL A 60 -8.35 22.40 1.24
C VAL A 60 -9.63 22.39 0.38
N PHE A 61 -10.25 21.23 0.19
CA PHE A 61 -11.46 21.12 -0.62
C PHE A 61 -12.68 21.70 0.08
N GLY A 62 -12.73 21.67 1.42
CA GLY A 62 -13.74 22.37 2.21
C GLY A 62 -13.64 23.89 2.03
N TRP A 63 -12.43 24.43 2.02
CA TRP A 63 -12.19 25.84 1.71
C TRP A 63 -12.58 26.19 0.27
N TYR A 64 -12.17 25.39 -0.73
CA TYR A 64 -12.54 25.60 -2.14
C TYR A 64 -14.04 25.53 -2.39
N ALA A 65 -14.79 24.73 -1.63
CA ALA A 65 -16.25 24.68 -1.74
C ALA A 65 -16.91 26.04 -1.42
N THR A 66 -16.22 26.95 -0.70
CA THR A 66 -16.72 28.29 -0.37
C THR A 66 -16.42 29.33 -1.47
N TRP A 67 -15.55 29.01 -2.43
CA TRP A 67 -15.16 29.96 -3.46
C TRP A 67 -16.28 30.20 -4.49
N PRO A 68 -16.55 31.48 -4.83
CA PRO A 68 -17.48 31.82 -5.88
C PRO A 68 -16.83 31.57 -7.24
N VAL A 69 -17.03 30.38 -7.81
CA VAL A 69 -16.67 30.09 -9.20
C VAL A 69 -17.89 30.35 -10.08
N PRO A 70 -17.81 31.27 -11.06
CA PRO A 70 -18.89 31.52 -12.00
C PRO A 70 -18.99 30.38 -13.01
N ALA A 71 -19.55 29.26 -12.58
CA ALA A 71 -20.14 28.21 -13.41
C ALA A 71 -20.72 27.12 -12.48
N THR A 72 -22.05 27.13 -12.35
CA THR A 72 -22.89 25.98 -11.97
C THR A 72 -22.79 25.47 -10.52
N PRO A 73 -23.86 24.89 -9.96
CA PRO A 73 -23.82 24.20 -8.66
C PRO A 73 -22.82 23.03 -8.61
N LEU A 74 -22.20 22.66 -9.74
CA LEU A 74 -21.26 21.55 -9.85
C LEU A 74 -19.97 21.79 -9.06
N TRP A 75 -19.52 23.04 -8.89
CA TRP A 75 -18.29 23.33 -8.15
C TRP A 75 -18.36 22.88 -6.68
N PRO A 76 -19.31 23.36 -5.85
CA PRO A 76 -19.42 22.89 -4.46
C PRO A 76 -19.74 21.39 -4.39
N ILE A 77 -20.55 20.85 -5.31
CA ILE A 77 -20.87 19.40 -5.36
C ILE A 77 -19.59 18.58 -5.56
N ALA A 78 -18.72 18.96 -6.49
CA ALA A 78 -17.47 18.26 -6.76
C ALA A 78 -16.54 18.24 -5.54
N ASN A 79 -16.38 19.38 -4.87
CA ASN A 79 -15.58 19.47 -3.65
C ASN A 79 -16.14 18.59 -2.53
N ILE A 80 -17.46 18.61 -2.31
CA ILE A 80 -18.13 17.74 -1.32
C ILE A 80 -17.97 16.26 -1.68
N MET A 81 -18.07 15.90 -2.96
CA MET A 81 -17.85 14.52 -3.42
C MET A 81 -16.42 14.05 -3.16
N ILE A 82 -15.42 14.90 -3.38
CA ILE A 82 -14.02 14.58 -3.06
C ILE A 82 -13.87 14.35 -1.55
N ILE A 83 -14.44 15.22 -0.71
CA ILE A 83 -14.43 15.07 0.74
C ILE A 83 -15.09 13.74 1.16
N ALA A 84 -16.27 13.42 0.62
CA ALA A 84 -16.95 12.16 0.88
C ALA A 84 -16.11 10.95 0.46
N GLY A 85 -15.46 11.03 -0.71
CA GLY A 85 -14.51 10.03 -1.18
C GLY A 85 -13.36 9.82 -0.18
N VAL A 86 -12.74 10.89 0.30
CA VAL A 86 -11.65 10.83 1.30
C VAL A 86 -12.14 10.23 2.63
N LEU A 87 -13.35 10.57 3.09
CA LEU A 87 -13.92 9.96 4.30
C LEU A 87 -14.10 8.45 4.14
N LEU A 88 -14.54 7.99 2.96
CA LEU A 88 -14.60 6.56 2.64
C LEU A 88 -13.21 5.92 2.64
N ILE A 89 -12.18 6.62 2.14
CA ILE A 89 -10.79 6.14 2.22
C ILE A 89 -10.38 5.96 3.68
N VAL A 90 -10.58 6.98 4.53
CA VAL A 90 -10.22 6.95 5.95
C VAL A 90 -10.93 5.79 6.66
N TRP A 91 -12.22 5.61 6.41
CA TRP A 91 -13.00 4.51 6.96
C TRP A 91 -12.47 3.14 6.51
N ASN A 92 -12.19 2.98 5.22
CA ASN A 92 -11.62 1.74 4.68
C ASN A 92 -10.19 1.50 5.17
N LEU A 93 -9.37 2.52 5.35
CA LEU A 93 -8.03 2.41 5.90
C LEU A 93 -8.08 1.88 7.35
N HIS A 94 -9.04 2.38 8.14
CA HIS A 94 -9.27 1.90 9.50
C HIS A 94 -9.77 0.44 9.52
N ARG A 95 -10.68 0.08 8.62
CA ARG A 95 -11.29 -1.25 8.57
C ARG A 95 -10.39 -2.32 7.97
N LEU A 96 -9.71 -2.02 6.86
CA LEU A 96 -9.01 -2.98 6.00
C LEU A 96 -7.49 -2.97 6.19
N ALA A 97 -6.90 -1.85 6.58
CA ALA A 97 -5.44 -1.66 6.58
C ALA A 97 -4.82 -1.32 7.95
N ARG A 98 -5.60 -1.40 9.04
CA ARG A 98 -5.12 -1.17 10.40
C ARG A 98 -4.29 -2.36 10.89
N ALA A 99 -3.06 -2.14 11.34
CA ALA A 99 -2.26 -3.23 11.91
C ALA A 99 -2.86 -3.72 13.24
N ASN A 100 -3.20 -5.00 13.33
CA ASN A 100 -3.67 -5.62 14.57
C ASN A 100 -2.49 -5.96 15.49
N ALA A 101 -2.67 -5.79 16.79
CA ALA A 101 -1.68 -6.21 17.77
C ALA A 101 -1.83 -7.72 18.06
N PRO A 102 -0.72 -8.47 18.26
CA PRO A 102 -0.79 -9.87 18.65
C PRO A 102 -1.45 -10.03 20.04
N PRO A 103 -2.14 -11.15 20.31
CA PRO A 103 -2.67 -11.43 21.64
C PRO A 103 -1.55 -11.52 22.70
N PRO A 104 -1.69 -10.92 23.89
CA PRO A 104 -0.60 -10.83 24.88
C PRO A 104 -0.10 -12.17 25.44
N ALA A 105 -0.90 -13.24 25.34
CA ALA A 105 -0.62 -14.56 25.93
C ALA A 105 -0.73 -15.73 24.91
N ALA A 106 -0.51 -15.44 23.63
CA ALA A 106 -0.59 -16.42 22.55
C ALA A 106 0.56 -17.46 22.62
N SER A 107 0.21 -18.75 22.50
CA SER A 107 1.17 -19.83 22.24
C SER A 107 1.89 -19.61 20.89
N ALA A 108 3.06 -20.21 20.70
CA ALA A 108 3.84 -20.05 19.46
C ALA A 108 3.04 -20.42 18.19
N ALA A 109 2.23 -21.48 18.23
CA ALA A 109 1.34 -21.88 17.14
C ALA A 109 0.27 -20.81 16.86
N SER A 110 -0.41 -20.30 17.90
CA SER A 110 -1.43 -19.25 17.73
C SER A 110 -0.86 -17.91 17.23
N LEU A 111 0.43 -17.65 17.46
CA LEU A 111 1.11 -16.48 16.94
C LEU A 111 1.42 -16.60 15.44
N ILE A 112 1.77 -17.80 14.96
CA ILE A 112 1.98 -18.09 13.53
C ILE A 112 0.67 -17.95 12.76
N ASP A 113 -0.42 -18.52 13.27
CA ASP A 113 -1.76 -18.42 12.66
C ASP A 113 -2.24 -16.97 12.56
N PHE A 114 -2.05 -16.20 13.65
CA PHE A 114 -2.35 -14.77 13.67
C PHE A 114 -1.54 -13.99 12.62
N GLN A 115 -0.24 -14.27 12.52
CA GLN A 115 0.66 -13.60 11.59
C GLN A 115 0.30 -13.93 10.13
N ARG A 116 -0.04 -15.18 9.84
CA ARG A 116 -0.53 -15.62 8.53
C ARG A 116 -1.83 -14.92 8.15
N ALA A 117 -2.81 -14.89 9.05
CA ALA A 117 -4.09 -14.23 8.83
C ALA A 117 -3.92 -12.73 8.56
N GLU A 118 -3.03 -12.05 9.29
CA GLU A 118 -2.75 -10.64 9.09
C GLU A 118 -2.07 -10.36 7.74
N TYR A 119 -1.16 -11.23 7.27
CA TYR A 119 -0.56 -11.10 5.93
C TYR A 119 -1.57 -11.30 4.82
N VAL A 120 -2.48 -12.25 4.94
CA VAL A 120 -3.58 -12.46 3.97
C VAL A 120 -4.44 -11.21 3.90
N ARG A 121 -4.88 -10.69 5.05
CA ARG A 121 -5.72 -9.49 5.12
C ARG A 121 -5.04 -8.27 4.49
N GLN A 122 -3.75 -8.05 4.78
CA GLN A 122 -3.01 -6.93 4.21
C GLN A 122 -2.76 -7.10 2.71
N ARG A 123 -2.48 -8.32 2.24
CA ARG A 123 -2.37 -8.62 0.80
C ARG A 123 -3.67 -8.28 0.07
N ASP A 124 -4.80 -8.70 0.62
CA ASP A 124 -6.10 -8.50 -0.01
C ASP A 124 -6.53 -7.03 0.03
N ALA A 125 -6.20 -6.30 1.10
CA ALA A 125 -6.36 -4.84 1.16
C ALA A 125 -5.51 -4.12 0.11
N LEU A 126 -4.26 -4.54 -0.12
CA LEU A 126 -3.39 -3.97 -1.15
C LEU A 126 -3.89 -4.29 -2.58
N LYS A 127 -4.38 -5.51 -2.82
CA LYS A 127 -4.95 -5.91 -4.14
C LYS A 127 -6.22 -5.13 -4.49
N SER A 128 -7.02 -4.78 -3.48
CA SER A 128 -8.28 -4.05 -3.66
C SER A 128 -8.13 -2.53 -3.53
N VAL A 129 -6.90 -2.01 -3.38
CA VAL A 129 -6.63 -0.57 -3.15
C VAL A 129 -7.28 0.33 -4.21
N TRP A 130 -7.33 -0.12 -5.46
CA TRP A 130 -7.95 0.65 -6.53
C TRP A 130 -9.45 0.89 -6.29
N LEU A 131 -10.15 -0.04 -5.63
CA LEU A 131 -11.58 0.05 -5.40
C LEU A 131 -11.92 0.90 -4.18
N TRP A 132 -11.17 0.76 -3.08
CA TRP A 132 -11.48 1.44 -1.82
C TRP A 132 -10.68 2.73 -1.58
N TYR A 133 -9.55 2.92 -2.27
CA TYR A 133 -8.72 4.13 -2.17
C TYR A 133 -8.93 5.07 -3.36
N ILE A 134 -8.84 4.55 -4.59
CA ILE A 134 -8.91 5.39 -5.80
C ILE A 134 -10.37 5.62 -6.22
N GLY A 135 -11.15 4.55 -6.29
CA GLY A 135 -12.55 4.56 -6.73
C GLY A 135 -13.42 5.67 -6.11
N PRO A 136 -13.40 5.90 -4.79
CA PRO A 136 -14.28 6.88 -4.15
C PRO A 136 -13.99 8.34 -4.53
N VAL A 137 -12.76 8.68 -4.92
CA VAL A 137 -12.34 10.06 -5.20
C VAL A 137 -12.48 10.42 -6.68
N VAL A 138 -12.37 9.43 -7.57
CA VAL A 138 -12.40 9.63 -9.03
C VAL A 138 -13.64 10.39 -9.52
N PRO A 139 -14.89 10.06 -9.11
CA PRO A 139 -16.08 10.78 -9.58
C PRO A 139 -16.05 12.27 -9.21
N GLY A 140 -15.62 12.60 -7.98
CA GLY A 140 -15.48 13.97 -7.52
C GLY A 140 -14.41 14.75 -8.28
N LEU A 141 -13.27 14.12 -8.57
CA LEU A 141 -12.21 14.72 -9.38
C LEU A 141 -12.66 15.02 -10.81
N ILE A 142 -13.36 14.10 -11.47
CA ILE A 142 -13.91 14.32 -12.81
C ILE A 142 -14.84 15.53 -12.80
N LEU A 143 -15.77 15.58 -11.84
CA LEU A 143 -16.73 16.68 -11.74
C LEU A 143 -16.03 18.01 -11.44
N TRP A 144 -14.99 17.98 -10.60
CA TRP A 144 -14.21 19.16 -10.23
C TRP A 144 -13.52 19.78 -11.46
N LEU A 145 -12.94 18.94 -12.32
CA LEU A 145 -12.29 19.39 -13.55
C LEU A 145 -13.27 19.95 -14.57
N VAL A 146 -14.45 19.34 -14.70
CA VAL A 146 -15.53 19.85 -15.55
C VAL A 146 -15.98 21.23 -15.07
N ALA A 147 -16.26 21.37 -13.77
CA ALA A 147 -16.67 22.65 -13.18
C ALA A 147 -15.60 23.73 -13.37
N MET A 148 -14.32 23.40 -13.16
CA MET A 148 -13.19 24.31 -13.39
C MET A 148 -13.10 24.78 -14.85
N GLY A 149 -13.20 23.84 -15.79
CA GLY A 149 -13.11 24.15 -17.23
C GLY A 149 -14.27 25.01 -17.74
N MET A 150 -15.47 24.81 -17.19
CA MET A 150 -16.65 25.64 -17.51
C MET A 150 -16.55 27.05 -16.91
N GLY A 151 -15.93 27.20 -15.74
CA GLY A 151 -15.76 28.50 -15.08
C GLY A 151 -14.61 29.37 -15.63
N ALA A 152 -13.76 28.81 -16.50
CA ALA A 152 -12.59 29.52 -17.00
C ALA A 152 -12.94 30.60 -18.05
N PRO A 153 -12.34 31.81 -17.98
CA PRO A 153 -12.56 32.87 -18.97
C PRO A 153 -12.23 32.42 -20.40
N GLY A 154 -13.14 32.59 -21.35
CA GLY A 154 -12.97 32.14 -22.74
C GLY A 154 -13.00 30.61 -22.92
N HIS A 155 -13.78 29.90 -22.09
CA HIS A 155 -13.96 28.45 -22.23
C HIS A 155 -14.50 28.10 -23.62
N THR A 156 -13.91 27.07 -24.23
CA THR A 156 -14.42 26.43 -25.42
C THR A 156 -14.42 24.92 -25.17
N PRO A 157 -15.30 24.14 -25.81
CA PRO A 157 -15.33 22.69 -25.64
C PRO A 157 -13.95 22.03 -25.86
N VAL A 158 -13.19 22.50 -26.86
CA VAL A 158 -11.85 21.99 -27.18
C VAL A 158 -10.84 22.29 -26.06
N ARG A 159 -10.84 23.52 -25.50
CA ARG A 159 -9.91 23.88 -24.43
C ARG A 159 -10.21 23.12 -23.14
N THR A 160 -11.50 23.00 -22.80
CA THR A 160 -11.96 22.21 -21.65
C THR A 160 -11.57 20.74 -21.81
N LEU A 161 -11.79 20.15 -23.00
CA LEU A 161 -11.41 18.77 -23.29
C LEU A 161 -9.88 18.57 -23.23
N GLY A 162 -9.09 19.53 -23.73
CA GLY A 162 -7.63 19.50 -23.64
C GLY A 162 -7.12 19.53 -22.20
N SER A 163 -7.68 20.40 -21.34
CA SER A 163 -7.34 20.42 -19.91
C SER A 163 -7.73 19.12 -19.20
N LEU A 164 -8.93 18.58 -19.51
CA LEU A 164 -9.39 17.29 -18.98
C LEU A 164 -8.44 16.16 -19.37
N ALA A 165 -8.03 16.10 -20.64
CA ALA A 165 -7.10 15.09 -21.13
C ALA A 165 -5.73 15.20 -20.45
N GLY A 166 -5.17 16.41 -20.32
CA GLY A 166 -3.90 16.63 -19.63
C GLY A 166 -3.94 16.17 -18.17
N THR A 167 -4.97 16.57 -17.42
CA THR A 167 -5.12 16.13 -16.04
C THR A 167 -5.41 14.64 -15.92
N ALA A 168 -6.19 14.06 -16.83
CA ALA A 168 -6.47 12.62 -16.86
C ALA A 168 -5.20 11.80 -17.06
N VAL A 169 -4.26 12.25 -17.90
CA VAL A 169 -2.95 11.61 -18.07
C VAL A 169 -2.14 11.64 -16.78
N VAL A 170 -2.04 12.81 -16.13
CA VAL A 170 -1.31 12.94 -14.85
C VAL A 170 -1.96 12.06 -13.77
N ALA A 171 -3.28 12.09 -13.66
CA ALA A 171 -4.02 11.25 -12.72
C ALA A 171 -3.80 9.76 -13.00
N ALA A 172 -3.83 9.34 -14.27
CA ALA A 172 -3.57 7.96 -14.66
C ALA A 172 -2.15 7.50 -14.29
N LEU A 173 -1.14 8.36 -14.47
CA LEU A 173 0.24 8.06 -14.06
C LEU A 173 0.37 7.93 -12.54
N VAL A 174 -0.20 8.87 -11.79
CA VAL A 174 -0.14 8.86 -10.32
C VAL A 174 -0.90 7.66 -9.75
N PHE A 175 -2.16 7.47 -10.14
CA PHE A 175 -2.99 6.36 -9.68
C PHE A 175 -2.45 5.01 -10.16
N GLY A 176 -1.96 4.94 -11.40
CA GLY A 176 -1.29 3.75 -11.93
C GLY A 176 -0.06 3.37 -11.10
N GLY A 177 0.77 4.37 -10.74
CA GLY A 177 1.92 4.16 -9.86
C GLY A 177 1.50 3.66 -8.46
N ILE A 178 0.47 4.24 -7.86
CA ILE A 178 -0.09 3.79 -6.58
C ILE A 178 -0.56 2.34 -6.68
N ILE A 179 -1.35 2.00 -7.69
CA ILE A 179 -1.86 0.63 -7.91
C ILE A 179 -0.68 -0.34 -8.06
N LEU A 180 0.29 -0.02 -8.91
CA LEU A 180 1.46 -0.86 -9.16
C LEU A 180 2.25 -1.12 -7.87
N LEU A 181 2.59 -0.07 -7.11
CA LEU A 181 3.34 -0.20 -5.85
C LEU A 181 2.60 -1.05 -4.82
N ASN A 182 1.28 -0.92 -4.74
CA ASN A 182 0.46 -1.74 -3.85
C ASN A 182 0.40 -3.20 -4.30
N LEU A 183 0.28 -3.48 -5.61
CA LEU A 183 0.32 -4.83 -6.16
C LEU A 183 1.69 -5.50 -5.93
N LEU A 184 2.78 -4.75 -6.08
CA LEU A 184 4.13 -5.23 -5.74
C LEU A 184 4.25 -5.55 -4.24
N GLY A 185 3.67 -4.70 -3.38
CA GLY A 185 3.55 -4.96 -1.95
C GLY A 185 2.76 -6.24 -1.63
N ALA A 186 1.64 -6.45 -2.33
CA ALA A 186 0.82 -7.65 -2.19
C ALA A 186 1.58 -8.91 -2.62
N ALA A 187 2.33 -8.85 -3.72
CA ALA A 187 3.18 -9.95 -4.17
C ALA A 187 4.28 -10.29 -3.16
N ARG A 188 4.85 -9.29 -2.48
CA ARG A 188 5.81 -9.51 -1.40
C ARG A 188 5.18 -10.21 -0.20
N LEU A 189 3.98 -9.81 0.21
CA LEU A 189 3.25 -10.47 1.29
C LEU A 189 2.88 -11.91 0.93
N GLN A 190 2.52 -12.17 -0.32
CA GLN A 190 2.25 -13.51 -0.82
C GLN A 190 3.45 -14.45 -0.64
N ARG A 191 4.67 -13.99 -0.99
CA ARG A 191 5.90 -14.78 -0.78
C ARG A 191 6.14 -15.11 0.69
N LEU A 192 5.86 -14.17 1.60
CA LEU A 192 6.01 -14.40 3.04
C LEU A 192 5.03 -15.44 3.58
N ILE A 193 3.81 -15.49 3.03
CA ILE A 193 2.82 -16.53 3.35
C ILE A 193 3.33 -17.90 2.87
N GLU A 194 3.84 -17.97 1.64
CA GLU A 194 4.37 -19.21 1.05
C GLU A 194 5.62 -19.74 1.76
N ASP A 195 6.46 -18.85 2.31
CA ASP A 195 7.60 -19.24 3.15
C ASP A 195 7.11 -19.80 4.49
N LEU A 196 6.14 -19.16 5.15
CA LEU A 196 5.55 -19.64 6.41
C LEU A 196 4.90 -21.02 6.24
N ASP A 197 4.10 -21.21 5.18
CA ASP A 197 3.42 -22.48 4.91
C ASP A 197 4.45 -23.62 4.72
N ARG A 198 5.58 -23.36 4.03
CA ARG A 198 6.68 -24.33 3.87
C ARG A 198 7.40 -24.71 5.16
N TYR A 199 7.49 -23.81 6.14
CA TYR A 199 8.09 -24.14 7.44
C TYR A 199 7.14 -24.96 8.30
N SER A 200 5.83 -24.73 8.19
CA SER A 200 4.82 -25.49 8.93
C SER A 200 4.69 -26.94 8.45
N GLU A 201 4.91 -27.22 7.16
CA GLU A 201 4.82 -28.59 6.60
C GLU A 201 6.04 -29.48 6.93
N LYS A 202 7.15 -28.88 7.40
CA LYS A 202 8.40 -29.60 7.69
C LYS A 202 8.60 -29.96 9.16
N GLN A 203 7.69 -29.55 10.05
CA GLN A 203 7.65 -29.94 11.47
C GLN A 203 6.66 -31.08 11.67
#